data_AF-A0AA96S8E5-F1
#
_entry.id   AF-A0AA96S8E5-F1
#
_cell.length_a   1.000
_cell.length_b   1.000
_cell.length_c   1.000
_cell.angle_alpha   90.00
_cell.angle_beta   90.00
_cell.angle_gamma   90.00
#
_symmetry.space_group_name_H-M   'P 1'
#
loop_
_entity.id
_entity.type
_entity.pdbx_description
1 polymer ?
#
loop_
_entity_poly.entity_id
_entity_poly.type
_entity_poly.pdbx_seq_one_letter_code
_entity_poly.pdbx_strand_id
1 'polypeptide(L)'
;MYYYNNFLYMNQYPNYANNCKNYTHLSIRNLLNNYPTGFTTNNIASNSLNRGRTSFSKEEAAAIAILLGIDFTKSKFDLDEFWMGVNTELEHGKQSSQTNVTGDDPLITGKIALAHLNEFPDYYKRLKVLEEEAKAYWNK
;
A
#
# COMPACT_ATOMS: atom_id res chain seq x y z
N MET A 1 0.56 18.22 -25.35
CA MET A 1 1.78 17.39 -25.26
C MET A 1 2.21 17.44 -23.80
N TYR A 2 2.24 16.42 -22.94
CA TYR A 2 1.98 14.96 -22.92
C TYR A 2 1.37 14.75 -21.50
N TYR A 3 0.33 13.96 -21.24
CA TYR A 3 0.38 12.54 -20.84
C TYR A 3 -1.08 12.05 -20.68
N TYR A 4 -1.75 11.77 -21.78
CA TYR A 4 -2.95 10.93 -21.79
C TYR A 4 -2.57 9.70 -22.59
N ASN A 5 -1.98 8.68 -21.94
CA ASN A 5 -1.84 7.29 -22.43
C ASN A 5 -0.96 6.43 -21.50
N ASN A 6 -1.38 6.20 -20.24
CA ASN A 6 -0.74 5.18 -19.40
C ASN A 6 -1.53 3.87 -19.26
N PHE A 7 -2.58 3.67 -20.07
CA PHE A 7 -3.27 2.38 -20.19
C PHE A 7 -2.51 1.34 -21.03
N LEU A 8 -1.29 1.65 -21.50
CA LEU A 8 -0.44 0.73 -22.26
C LEU A 8 0.47 -0.15 -21.40
N TYR A 9 0.66 0.15 -20.11
CA TYR A 9 1.55 -0.62 -19.24
C TYR A 9 0.97 -1.97 -18.75
N MET A 10 -0.34 -2.19 -18.86
CA MET A 10 -0.94 -3.50 -18.54
C MET A 10 -0.81 -4.54 -19.66
N ASN A 11 -0.51 -4.14 -20.89
CA ASN A 11 -0.39 -5.06 -22.03
C ASN A 11 1.03 -5.61 -22.24
N GLN A 12 2.02 -5.16 -21.46
CA GLN A 12 3.41 -5.60 -21.59
C GLN A 12 3.79 -6.76 -20.64
N TYR A 13 2.85 -7.22 -19.79
CA TYR A 13 3.09 -8.29 -18.83
C TYR A 13 2.01 -9.37 -18.90
N PRO A 14 2.04 -10.25 -19.91
CA PRO A 14 0.99 -11.26 -20.16
C PRO A 14 0.81 -12.32 -19.05
N ASN A 15 1.69 -12.37 -18.05
CA ASN A 15 1.73 -13.44 -17.04
C ASN A 15 1.34 -13.01 -15.61
N TYR A 16 0.82 -11.78 -15.41
CA TYR A 16 0.21 -11.33 -14.13
C TYR A 16 -1.07 -12.09 -13.74
N ALA A 17 -1.46 -13.09 -14.54
CA ALA A 17 -2.76 -13.72 -14.51
C ALA A 17 -2.98 -14.69 -13.35
N ASN A 18 -1.99 -15.14 -12.56
CA ASN A 18 -2.23 -16.33 -11.71
C ASN A 18 -2.40 -16.08 -10.20
N ASN A 19 -1.93 -14.96 -9.63
CA ASN A 19 -2.14 -14.63 -8.21
C ASN A 19 -3.06 -13.42 -7.95
N CYS A 20 -3.37 -12.61 -8.97
CA CYS A 20 -4.24 -11.42 -8.85
C CYS A 20 -5.62 -11.58 -9.51
N LYS A 21 -5.98 -12.78 -9.99
CA LYS A 21 -7.18 -13.05 -10.82
C LYS A 21 -8.52 -12.71 -10.16
N ASN A 22 -8.55 -12.50 -8.84
CA ASN A 22 -9.77 -12.17 -8.09
C ASN A 22 -9.96 -10.66 -7.83
N TYR A 23 -8.96 -9.83 -8.16
CA TYR A 23 -9.05 -8.38 -8.01
C TYR A 23 -9.51 -7.77 -9.34
N THR A 24 -10.83 -7.72 -9.53
CA THR A 24 -11.46 -7.29 -10.78
C THR A 24 -11.04 -5.87 -11.20
N HIS A 25 -11.01 -5.63 -12.51
CA HIS A 25 -10.70 -4.34 -13.15
C HIS A 25 -11.48 -3.12 -12.61
N LEU A 26 -12.61 -3.31 -11.91
CA LEU A 26 -13.36 -2.24 -11.25
C LEU A 26 -12.69 -1.71 -9.96
N SER A 27 -12.02 -2.55 -9.16
CA SER A 27 -11.39 -2.12 -7.91
C SER A 27 -10.18 -1.22 -8.16
N ILE A 28 -9.40 -1.53 -9.20
CA ILE A 28 -8.26 -0.73 -9.65
C ILE A 28 -8.71 0.63 -10.19
N ARG A 29 -9.80 0.67 -10.98
CA ARG A 29 -10.37 1.94 -11.47
C ARG A 29 -10.87 2.82 -10.32
N ASN A 30 -11.53 2.25 -9.33
CA ASN A 30 -12.02 3.02 -8.18
C ASN A 30 -10.89 3.59 -7.31
N LEU A 31 -9.75 2.91 -7.21
CA LEU A 31 -8.56 3.46 -6.55
C LEU A 31 -7.89 4.54 -7.39
N LEU A 32 -7.67 4.32 -8.70
CA LEU A 32 -7.11 5.32 -9.61
C LEU A 32 -7.97 6.59 -9.71
N ASN A 33 -9.30 6.45 -9.67
CA ASN A 33 -10.24 7.59 -9.72
C ASN A 33 -10.32 8.35 -8.38
N ASN A 34 -9.97 7.71 -7.25
CA ASN A 34 -9.92 8.33 -5.93
C ASN A 34 -8.49 8.76 -5.53
N TYR A 35 -7.49 8.52 -6.38
CA TYR A 35 -6.18 9.14 -6.23
C TYR A 35 -6.28 10.58 -6.72
N PRO A 36 -6.13 11.59 -5.85
CA PRO A 36 -6.05 12.96 -6.29
C PRO A 36 -4.73 13.11 -7.05
N THR A 37 -4.79 13.01 -8.38
CA THR A 37 -3.78 13.67 -9.21
C THR A 37 -3.88 15.14 -8.85
N GLY A 38 -2.87 15.68 -8.18
CA GLY A 38 -2.85 17.07 -7.77
C GLY A 38 -3.34 17.98 -8.89
N PHE A 39 -4.28 18.86 -8.53
CA PHE A 39 -5.03 19.83 -9.35
C PHE A 39 -6.25 19.32 -10.12
N THR A 40 -7.43 19.37 -9.47
CA THR A 40 -8.53 20.27 -9.89
C THR A 40 -9.63 20.33 -8.81
N THR A 41 -10.18 21.52 -8.65
CA THR A 41 -11.19 21.95 -7.69
C THR A 41 -12.53 21.26 -7.92
N ASN A 42 -13.25 20.86 -6.85
CA ASN A 42 -14.63 21.26 -6.54
C ASN A 42 -15.26 20.44 -5.39
N ASN A 43 -15.28 21.05 -4.20
CA ASN A 43 -16.35 21.05 -3.18
C ASN A 43 -17.30 19.84 -3.07
N ILE A 44 -16.83 18.66 -2.64
CA ILE A 44 -17.60 17.74 -1.78
C ILE A 44 -16.60 17.01 -0.85
N ALA A 45 -16.90 16.98 0.47
CA ALA A 45 -16.24 16.20 1.53
C ALA A 45 -15.04 16.84 2.29
N SER A 46 -15.23 18.04 2.85
CA SER A 46 -14.29 18.62 3.84
C SER A 46 -14.44 18.07 5.27
N ASN A 47 -15.40 17.18 5.55
CA ASN A 47 -15.64 16.64 6.90
C ASN A 47 -15.05 15.24 7.18
N SER A 48 -14.51 14.52 6.18
CA SER A 48 -13.90 13.19 6.38
C SER A 48 -12.36 13.19 6.33
N LEU A 49 -11.73 14.33 6.05
CA LEU A 49 -10.28 14.44 5.83
C LEU A 49 -9.43 14.42 7.12
N ASN A 50 -10.07 14.42 8.29
CA ASN A 50 -9.42 14.56 9.59
C ASN A 50 -9.36 13.27 10.43
N ARG A 51 -9.83 12.13 9.90
CA ARG A 51 -9.59 10.82 10.53
C ARG A 51 -8.44 10.12 9.81
N GLY A 52 -7.48 9.64 10.58
CA GLY A 52 -6.39 8.81 10.06
C GLY A 52 -6.90 7.48 9.50
N ARG A 53 -6.22 6.97 8.47
CA ARG A 53 -6.50 5.63 7.94
C ARG A 53 -6.06 4.58 8.96
N THR A 54 -6.96 3.64 9.24
CA THR A 54 -6.71 2.58 10.25
C THR A 54 -6.23 1.27 9.62
N SER A 55 -6.55 1.02 8.34
CA SER A 55 -6.11 -0.16 7.61
C SER A 55 -6.22 0.03 6.10
N PHE A 56 -5.51 -0.83 5.37
CA PHE A 56 -5.70 -1.11 3.95
C PHE A 56 -6.32 -2.50 3.78
N SER A 57 -7.30 -2.61 2.89
CA SER A 57 -7.78 -3.92 2.44
C SER A 57 -6.72 -4.64 1.59
N LYS A 58 -6.88 -5.95 1.39
CA LYS A 58 -5.94 -6.72 0.55
C LYS A 58 -6.03 -6.32 -0.92
N GLU A 59 -7.21 -5.88 -1.36
CA GLU A 59 -7.46 -5.27 -2.67
C GLU A 59 -6.71 -3.94 -2.82
N GLU A 60 -6.74 -3.08 -1.80
CA GLU A 60 -5.99 -1.82 -1.78
C GLU A 60 -4.48 -2.07 -1.82
N ALA A 61 -3.98 -3.02 -1.02
CA ALA A 61 -2.57 -3.41 -1.04
C ALA A 61 -2.14 -3.96 -2.42
N ALA A 62 -2.98 -4.76 -3.07
CA ALA A 62 -2.71 -5.23 -4.43
C ALA A 62 -2.63 -4.07 -5.43
N ALA A 63 -3.53 -3.08 -5.32
CA ALA A 63 -3.48 -1.89 -6.18
C ALA A 63 -2.24 -1.03 -5.93
N ILE A 64 -1.83 -0.85 -4.67
CA ILE A 64 -0.59 -0.17 -4.31
C ILE A 64 0.61 -0.91 -4.91
N ALA A 65 0.67 -2.23 -4.78
CA ALA A 65 1.74 -3.05 -5.34
C ALA A 65 1.84 -2.91 -6.87
N ILE A 66 0.70 -2.87 -7.57
CA ILE A 66 0.64 -2.61 -9.02
C ILE A 66 1.19 -1.22 -9.35
N LEU A 67 0.78 -0.18 -8.62
CA LEU A 67 1.26 1.19 -8.81
C LEU A 67 2.77 1.34 -8.54
N LEU A 68 3.31 0.54 -7.63
CA LEU A 68 4.74 0.47 -7.34
C LEU A 68 5.53 -0.45 -8.29
N GLY A 69 4.84 -1.14 -9.21
CA GLY A 69 5.48 -2.03 -10.18
C GLY A 69 6.02 -3.34 -9.59
N ILE A 70 5.45 -3.80 -8.47
CA ILE A 70 5.86 -5.05 -7.82
C ILE A 70 5.35 -6.24 -8.65
N ASP A 71 6.30 -7.03 -9.16
CA ASP A 71 6.02 -8.30 -9.84
C ASP A 71 6.17 -9.47 -8.86
N PHE A 72 5.04 -9.94 -8.32
CA PHE A 72 5.02 -11.05 -7.36
C PHE A 72 5.51 -12.39 -7.91
N THR A 73 5.68 -12.52 -9.24
CA THR A 73 6.29 -13.72 -9.84
C THR A 73 7.82 -13.69 -9.79
N LYS A 74 8.40 -12.51 -9.53
CA LYS A 74 9.85 -12.27 -9.45
C LYS A 74 10.32 -11.85 -8.06
N SER A 75 9.43 -11.32 -7.23
CA SER A 75 9.75 -11.00 -5.84
C SER A 75 9.97 -12.28 -5.02
N LYS A 76 10.68 -12.12 -3.91
CA LYS A 76 10.89 -13.20 -2.93
C LYS A 76 9.81 -13.25 -1.85
N PHE A 77 8.90 -12.27 -1.84
CA PHE A 77 7.78 -12.12 -0.93
C PHE A 77 6.46 -12.15 -1.71
N ASP A 78 5.34 -12.38 -1.03
CA ASP A 78 4.00 -12.45 -1.62
C ASP A 78 3.13 -11.22 -1.27
N LEU A 79 1.90 -11.21 -1.78
CA LEU A 79 0.94 -10.15 -1.49
C LEU A 79 0.56 -10.09 0.00
N ASP A 80 0.64 -11.20 0.74
CA ASP A 80 0.30 -11.23 2.16
C ASP A 80 1.36 -10.49 2.99
N GLU A 81 2.64 -10.72 2.72
CA GLU A 81 3.73 -9.93 3.31
C GLU A 81 3.60 -8.44 2.99
N PHE A 82 3.32 -8.11 1.73
CA PHE A 82 3.15 -6.71 1.33
C PHE A 82 1.92 -6.06 2.00
N TRP A 83 0.80 -6.78 2.08
CA TRP A 83 -0.41 -6.32 2.75
C TRP A 83 -0.21 -6.13 4.26
N MET A 84 0.48 -7.06 4.92
CA MET A 84 0.91 -6.89 6.31
C MET A 84 1.78 -5.63 6.46
N GLY A 85 2.70 -5.43 5.53
CA GLY A 85 3.59 -4.29 5.51
C GLY A 85 2.87 -2.96 5.44
N VAL A 86 2.05 -2.73 4.40
CA VAL A 86 1.36 -1.45 4.25
C VAL A 86 0.42 -1.12 5.41
N ASN A 87 -0.11 -2.13 6.12
CA ASN A 87 -0.90 -1.92 7.33
C ASN A 87 -0.04 -1.59 8.54
N THR A 88 1.12 -2.24 8.69
CA THR A 88 2.09 -1.94 9.76
C THR A 88 2.63 -0.51 9.61
N GLU A 89 2.97 -0.12 8.38
CA GLU A 89 3.54 1.20 8.09
C GLU A 89 2.53 2.36 8.23
N LEU A 90 1.25 2.11 8.51
CA LEU A 90 0.30 3.15 8.93
C LEU A 90 0.65 3.75 10.29
N GLU A 91 1.47 3.07 11.10
CA GLU A 91 2.03 3.62 12.35
C GLU A 91 2.89 4.86 12.09
N HIS A 92 3.47 4.97 10.88
CA HIS A 92 4.22 6.15 10.42
C HIS A 92 3.32 7.20 9.73
N GLY A 93 2.00 7.02 9.77
CA GLY A 93 1.00 7.94 9.24
C GLY A 93 0.34 8.81 10.33
N LYS A 94 -0.92 9.19 10.08
CA LYS A 94 -1.68 10.08 10.98
C LYS A 94 -2.02 9.42 12.33
N GLN A 95 -1.82 8.10 12.47
CA GLN A 95 -1.99 7.39 13.74
C GLN A 95 -1.00 7.89 14.81
N SER A 96 0.23 8.23 14.40
CA SER A 96 1.24 8.81 15.29
C SER A 96 1.62 10.21 14.83
N SER A 97 0.90 11.23 15.31
CA SER A 97 1.13 12.63 14.91
C SER A 97 2.57 13.11 15.11
N GLN A 98 3.28 12.60 16.12
CA GLN A 98 4.66 12.96 16.43
C GLN A 98 5.67 12.39 15.42
N THR A 99 5.38 11.22 14.85
CA THR A 99 6.26 10.51 13.91
C THR A 99 5.61 10.34 12.53
N ASN A 100 4.62 11.17 12.21
CA ASN A 100 3.90 11.11 10.95
C ASN A 100 4.78 11.60 9.80
N VAL A 101 5.16 10.69 8.92
CA VAL A 101 5.98 10.97 7.74
C VAL A 101 5.27 10.59 6.43
N THR A 102 4.19 9.81 6.50
CA THR A 102 3.45 9.35 5.31
C THR A 102 2.18 10.13 5.05
N GLY A 103 1.57 10.73 6.08
CA GLY A 103 0.25 11.36 5.96
C GLY A 103 -0.88 10.39 5.58
N ASP A 104 -0.67 9.08 5.79
CA ASP A 104 -1.51 7.98 5.28
C ASP A 104 -1.55 7.87 3.74
N ASP A 105 -0.60 8.49 3.03
CA ASP A 105 -0.49 8.35 1.58
C ASP A 105 -0.13 6.91 1.22
N PRO A 106 -0.96 6.19 0.45
CA PRO A 106 -0.74 4.76 0.24
C PRO A 106 0.52 4.44 -0.57
N LEU A 107 1.00 5.33 -1.44
CA LEU A 107 2.23 5.10 -2.20
C LEU A 107 3.47 5.35 -1.34
N ILE A 108 3.46 6.38 -0.48
CA ILE A 108 4.54 6.61 0.47
C ILE A 108 4.60 5.46 1.48
N THR A 109 3.48 5.08 2.08
CA THR A 109 3.39 3.93 2.98
C THR A 109 3.82 2.63 2.28
N GLY A 110 3.36 2.40 1.04
CA GLY A 110 3.75 1.24 0.24
C GLY A 110 5.24 1.17 -0.11
N LYS A 111 5.90 2.32 -0.31
CA LYS A 111 7.35 2.37 -0.56
C LYS A 111 8.17 1.97 0.67
N ILE A 112 7.73 2.35 1.86
CA ILE A 112 8.38 1.92 3.11
C ILE A 112 8.24 0.40 3.24
N ALA A 113 7.04 -0.12 3.02
CA ALA A 113 6.80 -1.56 3.06
C ALA A 113 7.64 -2.35 2.04
N LEU A 114 7.75 -1.83 0.82
CA LEU A 114 8.58 -2.42 -0.22
C LEU A 114 10.07 -2.35 0.13
N ALA A 115 10.56 -1.28 0.76
CA ALA A 115 11.95 -1.16 1.15
C ALA A 115 12.36 -2.27 2.13
N HIS A 116 11.57 -2.50 3.18
CA HIS A 116 11.81 -3.54 4.16
C HIS A 116 11.72 -4.96 3.58
N LEU A 117 10.74 -5.23 2.71
CA LEU A 117 10.62 -6.52 2.05
C LEU A 117 11.75 -6.81 1.04
N ASN A 118 12.43 -5.77 0.57
CA ASN A 118 13.65 -5.93 -0.24
C ASN A 118 14.89 -6.25 0.63
N GLU A 119 14.90 -5.89 1.91
CA GLU A 119 15.96 -6.28 2.86
C GLU A 119 15.85 -7.77 3.19
N PHE A 120 14.64 -8.24 3.56
CA PHE A 120 14.35 -9.66 3.71
C PHE A 120 12.86 -9.98 3.47
N PRO A 121 12.53 -11.13 2.85
CA PRO A 121 11.19 -11.34 2.30
C PRO A 121 10.10 -11.67 3.31
N ASP A 122 10.46 -12.01 4.56
CA ASP A 122 9.57 -12.34 5.67
C ASP A 122 9.56 -11.25 6.77
N TYR A 123 9.89 -10.00 6.39
CA TYR A 123 10.11 -8.89 7.31
C TYR A 123 8.98 -8.70 8.32
N TYR A 124 7.74 -8.60 7.83
CA TYR A 124 6.61 -8.25 8.69
C TYR A 124 6.17 -9.40 9.59
N LYS A 125 6.40 -10.65 9.18
CA LYS A 125 6.24 -11.80 10.08
C LYS A 125 7.23 -11.75 11.24
N ARG A 126 8.51 -11.43 10.98
CA ARG A 126 9.53 -11.30 12.03
C ARG A 126 9.27 -10.11 12.95
N LEU A 127 8.93 -8.96 12.36
CA LEU A 127 8.63 -7.75 13.11
C LEU A 127 7.47 -7.98 14.08
N LYS A 128 6.39 -8.63 13.63
CA LYS A 128 5.26 -8.96 14.48
C LYS A 128 5.66 -9.74 15.73
N VAL A 129 6.51 -10.76 15.59
CA VAL A 129 7.02 -11.54 16.73
C VAL A 129 7.83 -10.67 17.67
N LEU A 130 8.75 -9.87 17.13
CA LEU A 130 9.60 -8.95 17.92
C LEU A 130 8.75 -7.95 18.72
N GLU A 131 7.71 -7.38 18.11
CA GLU A 131 6.82 -6.44 18.79
C GLU A 131 5.98 -7.11 19.87
N GLU A 132 5.47 -8.31 19.62
CA GLU A 132 4.71 -9.08 20.62
C GLU A 132 5.59 -9.40 21.84
N GLU A 133 6.84 -9.82 21.62
CA GLU A 133 7.84 -10.04 22.67
C GLU A 133 8.16 -8.75 23.45
N ALA A 134 8.37 -7.63 22.75
CA ALA A 134 8.63 -6.33 23.37
C ALA A 134 7.43 -5.85 24.20
N LYS A 135 6.21 -5.95 23.66
CA LYS A 135 4.96 -5.62 24.37
C LYS A 135 4.83 -6.46 25.64
N ALA A 136 5.09 -7.77 25.58
CA ALA A 136 5.04 -8.65 26.75
C ALA A 136 6.12 -8.35 27.79
N TYR A 137 7.31 -7.88 27.37
CA TYR A 137 8.39 -7.52 28.28
C TYR A 137 8.13 -6.20 29.02
N TRP A 138 7.72 -5.15 28.30
CA TRP A 138 7.58 -3.79 28.83
C TRP A 138 6.21 -3.49 29.46
N ASN A 139 5.19 -4.33 29.25
CA ASN A 139 3.88 -4.21 29.92
C ASN A 139 3.81 -4.94 31.28
N LYS A 140 4.96 -5.33 31.85
CA LYS A 140 5.08 -5.87 33.21
C LYS A 140 5.26 -4.74 34.22
#